data_AF-A0A5E4CG74-F1
#
_entry.id   AF-A0A5E4CG74-F1
#
_cell.length_a   1.000
_cell.length_b   1.000
_cell.length_c   1.000
_cell.angle_alpha   90.00
_cell.angle_beta   90.00
_cell.angle_gamma   90.00
#
_symmetry.space_group_name_H-M   'P 1'
#
loop_
_entity.id
_entity.type
_entity.pdbx_description
1 polymer ?
#
loop_
_entity_poly.entity_id
_entity_poly.type
_entity_poly.pdbx_seq_one_letter_code
_entity_poly.pdbx_strand_id
1 'polypeptide(L)'
;MIHVHWRSTNDDATYTVTAQGEKGLYQCSSTGESCTLGDLPCGSVFSVTAVAETQAGWSLPSYSMPLETEEHSIPSPSRKQSKFSVDLLHFS
;
A
#
# COMPACT_ATOMS: atom_id res chain seq x y z
N MET A 1 11.63 0.17 -6.01
CA MET A 1 10.20 -0.01 -6.36
C MET A 1 9.61 -1.10 -5.48
N ILE A 2 8.40 -0.90 -4.97
CA ILE A 2 7.72 -1.87 -4.11
C ILE A 2 6.38 -2.26 -4.75
N HIS A 3 6.11 -3.56 -4.82
CA HIS A 3 4.82 -4.08 -5.24
C HIS A 3 3.93 -4.31 -4.03
N VAL A 4 2.79 -3.65 -4.03
CA VAL A 4 1.76 -3.78 -3.01
C VAL A 4 0.64 -4.61 -3.60
N HIS A 5 0.26 -5.66 -2.90
CA HIS A 5 -0.84 -6.54 -3.27
C HIS A 5 -1.86 -6.57 -2.14
N TRP A 6 -3.12 -6.48 -2.51
CA TRP A 6 -4.24 -6.61 -1.58
C TRP A 6 -5.24 -7.62 -2.11
N ARG A 7 -6.11 -8.10 -1.22
CA ARG A 7 -7.23 -8.96 -1.61
C ARG A 7 -8.48 -8.11 -1.79
N SER A 8 -8.87 -7.85 -3.02
CA SER A 8 -10.15 -7.20 -3.34
C SER A 8 -11.26 -8.24 -3.44
N THR A 9 -12.47 -7.87 -3.04
CA THR A 9 -13.70 -8.57 -3.43
C THR A 9 -14.63 -7.67 -4.24
N ASN A 10 -14.18 -6.46 -4.58
CA ASN A 10 -14.92 -5.45 -5.34
C ASN A 10 -14.07 -4.95 -6.50
N ASP A 11 -14.37 -5.40 -7.71
CA ASP A 11 -13.70 -4.93 -8.93
C ASP A 11 -14.08 -3.49 -9.32
N ASP A 12 -15.15 -2.93 -8.74
CA ASP A 12 -15.57 -1.54 -8.95
C ASP A 12 -14.90 -0.57 -7.95
N ALA A 13 -14.19 -1.09 -6.94
CA ALA A 13 -13.50 -0.26 -5.95
C ALA A 13 -12.13 0.22 -6.45
N THR A 14 -11.85 1.50 -6.27
CA THR A 14 -10.52 2.08 -6.49
C THR A 14 -9.72 2.00 -5.20
N TYR A 15 -8.64 1.24 -5.20
CA TYR A 15 -7.77 1.12 -4.04
C TYR A 15 -6.65 2.14 -4.12
N THR A 16 -6.60 3.03 -3.14
CA THR A 16 -5.54 4.01 -2.98
C THR A 16 -4.60 3.56 -1.89
N VAL A 17 -3.36 3.29 -2.26
CA VAL A 17 -2.27 2.97 -1.35
C VAL A 17 -1.44 4.21 -1.08
N THR A 18 -1.23 4.51 0.19
CA THR A 18 -0.44 5.64 0.68
C THR A 18 0.73 5.12 1.48
N ALA A 19 1.95 5.46 1.05
CA ALA A 19 3.20 5.21 1.72
C ALA A 19 3.77 6.52 2.28
N GLN A 20 3.69 6.69 3.59
CA GLN A 20 4.17 7.88 4.28
C GLN A 20 5.42 7.56 5.09
N GLY A 21 6.52 8.27 4.85
CA GLY A 21 7.76 8.13 5.61
C GLY A 21 8.41 9.49 5.83
N GLU A 22 9.57 9.48 6.50
CA GLU A 22 10.30 10.71 6.82
C GLU A 22 10.78 11.46 5.56
N LYS A 23 11.00 10.74 4.48
CA LYS A 23 11.48 11.29 3.21
C LYS A 23 10.38 11.90 2.35
N GLY A 24 9.12 11.67 2.70
CA GLY A 24 7.98 12.14 1.93
C GLY A 24 6.81 11.17 1.90
N LEU A 25 5.84 11.51 1.07
CA LEU A 25 4.61 10.75 0.89
C LEU A 25 4.51 10.31 -0.57
N TYR A 26 4.24 9.02 -0.75
CA TYR A 26 4.10 8.36 -2.04
C TYR A 26 2.72 7.71 -2.08
N GLN A 27 1.99 7.89 -3.17
CA GLN A 27 0.67 7.31 -3.33
C GLN A 27 0.55 6.63 -4.67
N CYS A 28 -0.24 5.56 -4.71
CA CYS A 28 -0.57 4.90 -5.95
C CYS A 28 -2.00 4.36 -5.86
N SER A 29 -2.78 4.49 -6.94
CA SER A 29 -4.15 4.04 -7.01
C SER A 29 -4.33 3.02 -8.12
N SER A 30 -5.12 1.98 -7.85
CA SER A 30 -5.40 0.92 -8.81
C SER A 30 -6.78 0.31 -8.52
N THR A 31 -7.55 0.03 -9.56
CA THR A 31 -8.80 -0.74 -9.45
C THR A 31 -8.53 -2.25 -9.41
N GLY A 32 -7.30 -2.68 -9.69
CA GLY A 32 -6.89 -4.07 -9.56
C GLY A 32 -6.60 -4.47 -8.11
N GLU A 33 -6.01 -5.64 -7.95
CA GLU A 33 -5.57 -6.19 -6.65
C GLU A 33 -4.11 -5.83 -6.31
N SER A 34 -3.50 -4.95 -7.10
CA SER A 34 -2.10 -4.59 -6.93
C SER A 34 -1.76 -3.22 -7.48
N CYS A 35 -0.72 -2.64 -6.91
CA CYS A 35 -0.13 -1.39 -7.37
C CYS A 35 1.34 -1.31 -7.02
N THR A 36 2.08 -0.53 -7.81
CA THR A 36 3.53 -0.37 -7.65
C THR A 36 3.84 1.04 -7.20
N LEU A 37 4.50 1.15 -6.05
CA LEU A 37 5.03 2.41 -5.54
C LEU A 37 6.46 2.59 -6.08
N GLY A 38 6.60 3.57 -6.99
CA GLY A 38 7.86 4.02 -7.56
C GLY A 38 8.53 5.12 -6.74
N ASP A 39 9.81 5.39 -7.03
CA ASP A 39 10.54 6.56 -6.50
C ASP A 39 10.72 6.65 -4.98
N LEU A 40 10.58 5.54 -4.26
CA LEU A 40 10.87 5.50 -2.83
C LEU A 40 12.39 5.57 -2.59
N PRO A 41 12.87 6.54 -1.81
CA PRO A 41 14.27 6.66 -1.46
C PRO A 41 14.68 5.49 -0.57
N CYS A 42 15.88 4.95 -0.84
CA CYS A 42 16.42 3.79 -0.14
C CYS A 42 16.86 4.17 1.28
N GLY A 43 16.82 3.20 2.21
CA GLY A 43 17.24 3.39 3.60
C GLY A 43 16.24 4.19 4.42
N SER A 44 14.94 4.07 4.14
CA SER A 44 13.90 4.77 4.88
C SER A 44 12.70 3.87 5.14
N VAL A 45 12.04 4.11 6.27
CA VAL A 45 10.85 3.38 6.68
C VAL A 45 9.63 4.17 6.25
N PHE A 46 8.71 3.50 5.54
CA PHE A 46 7.46 4.06 5.07
C PHE A 46 6.30 3.28 5.66
N SER A 47 5.37 3.98 6.32
CA SER A 47 4.10 3.42 6.74
C SER A 47 3.16 3.35 5.55
N VAL A 48 2.81 2.15 5.13
CA VAL A 48 1.92 1.92 3.99
C VAL A 48 0.53 1.54 4.43
N THR A 49 -0.47 2.21 3.88
CA THR A 49 -1.88 2.08 4.21
C THR A 49 -2.68 2.01 2.91
N ALA A 50 -3.65 1.11 2.79
CA ALA A 50 -4.52 0.99 1.62
C ALA A 50 -5.96 1.35 1.98
N VAL A 51 -6.65 2.11 1.14
CA VAL A 51 -8.04 2.54 1.32
C VAL A 51 -8.81 2.21 0.05
N ALA A 52 -10.01 1.64 0.16
CA ALA A 52 -10.89 1.45 -0.98
C ALA A 52 -11.86 2.63 -1.10
N GLU A 53 -12.00 3.17 -2.30
CA GLU A 53 -13.00 4.17 -2.65
C GLU A 53 -14.00 3.54 -3.63
N THR A 54 -15.29 3.72 -3.37
CA THR A 54 -16.38 3.28 -4.23
C THR A 54 -17.41 4.39 -4.40
N GLN A 55 -18.42 4.20 -5.25
CA GLN A 55 -19.55 5.14 -5.32
C GLN A 55 -20.31 5.30 -4.00
N ALA A 56 -20.24 4.30 -3.12
CA ALA A 56 -20.86 4.37 -1.80
C ALA A 56 -20.07 5.26 -0.83
N GLY A 57 -18.79 5.52 -1.10
CA GLY A 57 -17.90 6.25 -0.22
C GLY A 57 -16.57 5.53 0.00
N TRP A 58 -15.90 5.92 1.08
CA TRP A 58 -14.55 5.46 1.41
C TRP A 58 -14.65 4.34 2.45
N SER A 59 -13.87 3.28 2.26
CA SER A 59 -13.74 2.21 3.26
C SER A 59 -12.84 2.66 4.41
N LEU A 60 -12.84 1.86 5.47
CA LEU A 60 -11.79 1.98 6.47
C LEU A 60 -10.41 1.73 5.84
N PRO A 61 -9.38 2.48 6.28
CA PRO A 61 -8.01 2.17 5.91
C PRO A 61 -7.60 0.80 6.43
N SER A 62 -6.83 0.07 5.63
CA SER A 62 -6.19 -1.18 6.03
C SER A 62 -5.20 -0.92 7.18
N TYR A 63 -4.75 -1.99 7.82
CA TYR A 63 -3.65 -1.91 8.76
C TYR A 63 -2.42 -1.24 8.10
N SER A 64 -1.80 -0.31 8.83
CA SER A 64 -0.58 0.36 8.40
C SER A 64 0.62 -0.57 8.64
N MET A 65 1.32 -0.95 7.57
CA MET A 65 2.54 -1.74 7.69
C MET A 65 3.78 -0.90 7.45
N PRO A 66 4.78 -0.96 8.35
CA PRO A 66 6.08 -0.37 8.08
C PRO A 66 6.77 -1.15 6.96
N LEU A 67 7.20 -0.43 5.93
CA LEU A 67 7.99 -0.91 4.82
C LEU A 67 9.38 -0.28 4.92
N GLU A 68 10.37 -1.12 5.11
CA GLU A 68 11.77 -0.70 5.09
C GLU A 68 12.28 -0.82 3.66
N THR A 69 12.74 0.30 3.09
CA THR A 69 13.42 0.27 1.79
C THR A 69 14.88 -0.09 2.00
N GLU A 70 15.27 -1.18 1.36
CA GLU A 70 16.60 -1.75 1.50
C GLU A 70 17.64 -0.86 0.82
N GLU A 71 18.73 -0.57 1.54
CA GLU A 71 19.91 0.07 0.97
C GLU A 71 20.72 -0.97 0.18
N HIS A 72 21.35 -0.57 -0.93
CA HIS A 72 22.11 -1.42 -1.86
C HIS A 72 23.39 -2.07 -1.26
N SER A 73 23.51 -2.18 0.06
CA SER A 73 24.65 -2.75 0.78
C SER A 73 24.29 -3.95 1.68
N ILE A 74 23.02 -4.35 1.78
CA ILE A 74 22.61 -5.54 2.55
C ILE A 74 21.62 -6.39 1.71
N PRO A 75 21.90 -7.68 1.43
CA PRO A 75 20.91 -8.60 0.87
C PRO A 75 19.95 -8.98 1.99
N SER A 76 18.95 -8.15 2.21
CA SER A 76 17.86 -8.39 3.13
C SER A 76 16.84 -9.37 2.52
N PRO A 77 16.45 -10.42 3.27
CA PRO A 77 15.46 -11.40 2.83
C PRO A 77 14.03 -10.89 3.09
N SER A 78 13.75 -9.64 2.74
CA SER A 78 12.46 -9.00 3.05
C SER A 78 11.74 -8.54 1.79
N ARG A 79 11.67 -9.41 0.77
CA ARG A 79 10.50 -9.45 -0.11
C ARG A 79 9.31 -10.01 0.69
N LYS A 80 8.96 -9.37 1.82
CA LYS A 80 7.65 -9.56 2.43
C LYS A 80 6.70 -8.86 1.49
N GLN A 81 6.08 -9.65 0.61
CA GLN A 81 4.86 -9.24 -0.05
C GLN A 81 3.84 -9.04 1.07
N SER A 82 3.82 -7.84 1.63
CA SER A 82 2.88 -7.44 2.67
C SER A 82 1.51 -7.51 2.04
N LYS A 83 0.77 -8.55 2.39
CA LYS A 83 -0.57 -8.78 1.86
C LYS A 83 -1.51 -7.87 2.64
N PHE A 84 -1.94 -6.78 2.03
CA PHE A 84 -2.88 -5.86 2.64
C PHE A 84 -4.30 -6.45 2.55
N SER A 85 -4.99 -6.56 3.67
CA SER A 85 -6.43 -6.80 3.67
C SER A 85 -7.11 -5.45 3.81
N VAL A 86 -7.93 -5.10 2.81
CA VAL A 86 -8.77 -3.90 2.87
C VAL A 86 -10.16 -4.38 3.26
N ASP A 87 -10.58 -4.06 4.48
CA ASP A 87 -11.89 -4.45 4.99
C ASP A 87 -12.99 -3.61 4.34
N LEU A 88 -13.56 -4.13 3.25
CA LEU A 88 -14.68 -3.54 2.51
C LEU A 88 -16.03 -3.63 3.25
N LEU A 89 -16.06 -4.22 4.45
CA LEU A 89 -17.31 -4.46 5.19
C LEU A 89 -17.84 -3.21 5.91
N HIS A 90 -17.09 -2.11 5.92
CA HIS A 90 -17.54 -0.82 6.48
C HIS A 90 -17.24 0.32 5.50
N PHE A 91 -18.21 0.65 4.66
CA PHE A 91 -18.29 1.94 3.98
C PHE A 91 -19.08 2.89 4.89
N SER A 92 -18.51 4.04 5.24
CA SER A 92 -19.16 5.07 6.08
C SER A 92 -20.01 6.01 5.25
#